data_AF-A0A932EGZ8-F1
#
_entry.id   AF-A0A932EGZ8-F1
#
_cell.length_a   1.000
_cell.length_b   1.000
_cell.length_c   1.000
_cell.angle_alpha   90.00
_cell.angle_beta   90.00
_cell.angle_gamma   90.00
#
_symmetry.space_group_name_H-M   'P 1'
#
loop_
_entity.id
_entity.type
_entity.pdbx_description
1 polymer ?
#
loop_
_entity_poly.entity_id
_entity_poly.type
_entity_poly.pdbx_seq_one_letter_code
_entity_poly.pdbx_strand_id
1 'polypeptide(L)'
;MTAPTLANQATGRGPRLTATQVLMLRGLALFVACLLLVSTVRALAARGDTGEGGATYTGTAMVKELTNLRSSLDRTSGELELMQLELQRARALLDLSSRYQVPSDLVALIYDTALREGLDPDLAFRLVKVESAFNPRATSSAQAIGL
;
A
#
# COMPACT_ATOMS: atom_id res chain seq x y z
N MET A 1 -12.35 37.79 -81.21
CA MET A 1 -12.18 37.61 -79.75
C MET A 1 -12.74 36.25 -79.38
N THR A 2 -11.87 35.26 -79.22
CA THR A 2 -12.22 33.92 -78.69
C THR A 2 -11.05 33.46 -77.82
N ALA A 3 -11.27 33.42 -76.50
CA ALA A 3 -10.47 32.61 -75.60
C ALA A 3 -11.08 31.19 -75.59
N PRO A 4 -10.28 30.12 -75.40
CA PRO A 4 -10.03 29.70 -74.01
C PRO A 4 -8.66 29.04 -73.79
N THR A 5 -8.14 29.10 -72.57
CA THR A 5 -7.32 28.00 -72.02
C THR A 5 -7.43 28.05 -70.49
N LEU A 6 -8.23 27.12 -69.96
CA LEU A 6 -8.33 26.80 -68.54
C LEU A 6 -7.15 25.91 -68.15
N ALA A 7 -6.29 26.41 -67.26
CA ALA A 7 -5.39 25.58 -66.49
C ALA A 7 -5.40 26.12 -65.05
N ASN A 8 -6.16 25.48 -64.17
CA ASN A 8 -5.90 25.60 -62.74
C ASN A 8 -6.22 24.29 -62.03
N GLN A 9 -5.18 23.47 -61.89
CA GLN A 9 -5.14 22.38 -60.94
C GLN A 9 -4.88 22.99 -59.55
N ALA A 10 -5.77 22.72 -58.59
CA ALA A 10 -5.45 22.90 -57.17
C ALA A 10 -5.91 21.66 -56.40
N THR A 11 -4.92 20.83 -56.15
CA THR A 11 -4.89 19.59 -55.38
C THR A 11 -5.35 19.83 -53.95
N GLY A 12 -6.42 19.15 -53.53
CA GLY A 12 -6.86 19.07 -52.14
C GLY A 12 -5.85 18.28 -51.31
N ARG A 13 -5.06 18.97 -50.48
CA ARG A 13 -4.13 18.38 -49.51
C ARG A 13 -4.74 18.52 -48.12
N GLY A 14 -5.29 17.43 -47.59
CA GLY A 14 -5.86 17.39 -46.24
C GLY A 14 -4.80 17.71 -45.17
N PRO A 15 -5.17 18.35 -44.05
CA PRO A 15 -4.23 18.75 -43.02
C PRO A 15 -3.65 17.51 -42.31
N ARG A 16 -2.33 17.36 -42.38
CA ARG A 16 -1.58 16.37 -41.60
C ARG A 16 -1.44 16.90 -40.17
N LEU A 17 -2.19 16.34 -39.24
CA LEU A 17 -2.04 16.65 -37.81
C LEU A 17 -0.68 16.13 -37.33
N THR A 18 0.10 17.00 -36.69
CA THR A 18 1.44 16.65 -36.18
C THR A 18 1.30 15.79 -34.92
N ALA A 19 2.23 14.87 -34.67
CA ALA A 19 2.15 13.89 -33.56
C ALA A 19 1.92 14.55 -32.18
N THR A 20 2.38 15.80 -32.02
CA THR A 20 2.17 16.65 -30.85
C THR A 20 0.69 16.98 -30.61
N GLN A 21 -0.09 17.22 -31.67
CA GLN A 21 -1.53 17.48 -31.57
C GLN A 21 -2.30 16.23 -31.13
N VAL A 22 -1.88 15.04 -31.56
CA VAL A 22 -2.49 13.77 -31.13
C VAL A 22 -2.27 13.52 -29.64
N LEU A 23 -1.09 13.88 -29.10
CA LEU A 23 -0.80 13.75 -27.68
C LEU A 23 -1.61 14.75 -26.83
N MET A 24 -1.73 16.02 -27.28
CA MET A 24 -2.55 17.01 -26.59
C MET A 24 -4.03 16.66 -26.61
N LEU A 25 -4.54 16.09 -27.70
CA LEU A 25 -5.94 15.64 -27.80
C LEU A 25 -6.25 14.48 -26.84
N ARG A 26 -5.30 13.53 -26.68
CA ARG A 26 -5.40 12.43 -25.71
C ARG A 26 -5.39 12.93 -24.27
N GLY A 27 -4.52 13.90 -23.96
CA GLY A 27 -4.48 14.53 -22.64
C GLY A 27 -5.79 15.24 -22.28
N LEU A 28 -6.34 16.02 -23.22
CA LEU A 28 -7.62 16.71 -23.03
C LEU A 28 -8.80 15.73 -22.90
N ALA A 29 -8.82 14.65 -23.68
CA ALA A 29 -9.85 13.61 -23.56
C ALA A 29 -9.86 12.93 -22.19
N LEU A 30 -8.68 12.61 -21.63
CA LEU A 30 -8.56 12.06 -20.28
C LEU A 30 -9.00 13.07 -19.20
N PHE A 31 -8.66 14.35 -19.37
CA PHE A 31 -9.05 15.39 -18.44
C PHE A 31 -10.57 15.60 -18.42
N VAL A 32 -11.21 15.63 -19.59
CA VAL A 32 -12.68 15.73 -19.71
C VAL A 32 -13.35 14.48 -19.16
N ALA A 33 -12.80 13.28 -19.40
CA ALA A 33 -13.34 12.05 -18.82
C ALA A 33 -13.29 12.04 -17.29
N CYS A 34 -12.17 12.47 -16.69
CA CYS A 34 -12.07 12.63 -15.23
C CYS A 34 -13.04 13.70 -14.72
N LEU A 35 -13.15 14.85 -15.41
CA LEU A 35 -14.05 15.93 -15.02
C LEU A 35 -15.53 15.49 -15.05
N LEU A 36 -15.92 14.67 -16.05
CA LEU A 36 -17.24 14.07 -16.13
C LEU A 36 -17.48 13.02 -15.03
N LEU A 37 -16.46 12.24 -14.65
CA LEU A 37 -16.55 11.28 -13.54
C LEU A 37 -16.71 11.96 -12.17
N VAL A 38 -16.12 13.14 -11.97
CA VAL A 38 -16.30 13.92 -10.74
C VAL A 38 -17.67 14.62 -10.71
N SER A 39 -18.19 15.07 -11.85
CA SER A 39 -19.50 15.76 -11.89
C SER A 39 -20.69 14.81 -11.71
N THR A 40 -20.59 13.53 -12.09
CA THR A 40 -21.65 12.55 -11.82
C THR A 40 -21.87 12.30 -10.32
N VAL A 41 -20.85 12.49 -9.48
CA VAL A 41 -20.98 12.40 -8.01
C VAL A 41 -21.89 13.52 -7.47
N ARG A 42 -21.86 14.72 -8.05
CA ARG A 42 -22.77 15.83 -7.68
C ARG A 42 -24.20 15.64 -8.19
N ALA A 43 -24.37 15.06 -9.37
CA ALA A 43 -25.71 14.82 -9.92
C ALA A 43 -26.48 13.73 -9.15
N LEU A 44 -25.78 12.73 -8.58
CA LEU A 44 -26.40 11.73 -7.73
C LEU A 44 -26.74 12.28 -6.34
N ALA A 45 -25.99 13.26 -5.84
CA ALA A 45 -26.31 13.97 -4.60
C ALA A 45 -27.49 14.95 -4.75
N ALA A 46 -27.67 15.55 -5.92
CA ALA A 46 -28.79 16.46 -6.19
C ALA A 46 -30.12 15.74 -6.51
N ARG A 47 -30.09 14.45 -6.84
CA ARG A 47 -31.30 13.65 -7.12
C ARG A 47 -31.97 13.08 -5.86
N GLY A 48 -31.44 13.39 -4.68
CA GLY A 48 -32.01 12.96 -3.39
C GLY A 48 -33.01 13.94 -2.76
N ASP A 49 -33.15 15.17 -3.27
CA ASP A 49 -33.82 16.27 -2.54
C ASP A 49 -35.12 16.75 -3.20
N THR A 50 -35.90 15.82 -3.76
CA THR A 50 -37.31 16.06 -4.12
C THR A 50 -38.14 14.86 -3.65
N GLY A 51 -38.28 14.74 -2.34
CA GLY A 51 -39.12 13.75 -1.69
C GLY A 51 -39.63 14.30 -0.38
N GLU A 52 -40.83 14.88 -0.42
CA GLU A 52 -41.63 15.17 0.76
C GLU A 52 -41.69 13.95 1.70
N GLY A 53 -41.42 14.21 2.98
CA GLY A 53 -41.60 13.26 4.05
C GLY A 53 -40.81 13.71 5.24
N GLY A 54 -41.46 14.40 6.18
CA GLY A 54 -40.89 14.72 7.47
C GLY A 54 -40.46 13.45 8.19
N ALA A 55 -39.24 13.01 7.95
CA ALA A 55 -38.57 12.01 8.74
C ALA A 55 -38.12 12.73 10.01
N THR A 56 -38.89 12.55 11.07
CA THR A 56 -38.44 12.74 12.45
C THR A 56 -36.99 12.28 12.53
N TYR A 57 -36.06 13.21 12.73
CA TYR A 57 -34.65 12.90 12.97
C TYR A 57 -34.59 12.00 14.21
N THR A 58 -34.58 10.69 13.97
CA THR A 58 -34.84 9.71 15.00
C THR A 58 -33.49 9.47 15.68
N GLY A 59 -33.34 9.92 16.93
CA GLY A 59 -32.06 9.83 17.67
C GLY A 59 -31.46 8.42 17.72
N THR A 60 -32.27 7.37 17.52
CA THR A 60 -31.81 5.98 17.43
C THR A 60 -31.01 5.69 16.16
N ALA A 61 -31.32 6.35 15.04
CA ALA A 61 -30.56 6.22 13.79
C ALA A 61 -29.16 6.83 13.93
N MET A 62 -29.07 8.03 14.53
CA MET A 62 -27.79 8.68 14.83
C MET A 62 -26.95 7.87 15.82
N VAL A 63 -27.56 7.29 16.86
CA VAL A 63 -26.85 6.42 17.82
C VAL A 63 -26.33 5.15 17.15
N LYS A 64 -27.12 4.54 16.25
CA LYS A 64 -26.68 3.38 15.46
C LYS A 64 -25.49 3.73 14.56
N GLU A 65 -25.54 4.89 13.92
CA GLU A 65 -24.45 5.37 13.07
C GLU A 65 -23.18 5.67 13.89
N LEU A 66 -23.29 6.36 15.03
CA LEU A 66 -22.18 6.58 15.97
C LEU A 66 -21.56 5.26 16.46
N THR A 67 -22.38 4.27 16.79
CA THR A 67 -21.93 2.94 17.22
C THR A 67 -21.19 2.23 16.08
N ASN A 68 -21.70 2.34 14.85
CA ASN A 68 -21.05 1.80 13.67
C ASN A 68 -19.70 2.47 13.40
N LEU A 69 -19.62 3.80 13.43
CA LEU A 69 -18.36 4.54 13.28
C LEU A 69 -17.35 4.15 14.38
N ARG A 70 -17.80 4.06 15.63
CA ARG A 70 -16.95 3.62 16.74
C ARG A 70 -16.40 2.21 16.49
N SER A 71 -17.27 1.28 16.09
CA SER A 71 -16.85 -0.08 15.76
C SER A 71 -15.88 -0.13 14.58
N SER A 72 -16.02 0.79 13.62
CA SER A 72 -15.09 0.89 12.50
C SER A 72 -13.72 1.37 12.96
N LEU A 73 -13.68 2.43 13.78
CA LEU A 73 -12.42 2.93 14.37
C LEU A 73 -11.74 1.88 15.23
N ASP A 74 -12.48 1.20 16.11
CA ASP A 74 -11.90 0.16 16.96
C ASP A 74 -11.28 -0.99 16.11
N ARG A 75 -11.91 -1.35 14.97
CA ARG A 75 -11.32 -2.31 14.01
C ARG A 75 -10.05 -1.78 13.36
N THR A 76 -10.05 -0.56 12.84
CA THR A 76 -8.88 0.02 12.17
C THR A 76 -7.73 0.24 13.13
N SER A 77 -8.02 0.67 14.37
CA SER A 77 -7.04 0.78 15.45
C SER A 77 -6.43 -0.57 15.79
N GLY A 78 -7.24 -1.63 15.90
CA GLY A 78 -6.75 -2.98 16.14
C GLY A 78 -5.81 -3.49 15.04
N GLU A 79 -6.14 -3.23 13.77
CA GLU A 79 -5.27 -3.59 12.63
C GLU A 79 -3.92 -2.84 12.67
N LEU A 80 -3.92 -1.56 13.07
CA LEU A 80 -2.70 -0.77 13.22
C LEU A 80 -1.80 -1.27 14.36
N GLU A 81 -2.38 -1.65 15.49
CA GLU A 81 -1.63 -2.24 16.61
C GLU A 81 -0.93 -3.52 16.19
N LEU A 82 -1.60 -4.38 15.41
CA LEU A 82 -1.00 -5.60 14.85
C LEU A 82 0.15 -5.28 13.90
N MET A 83 -0.03 -4.32 12.98
CA MET A 83 1.04 -3.90 12.06
C MET A 83 2.24 -3.28 12.80
N GLN A 84 1.99 -2.53 13.87
CA GLN A 84 3.05 -1.95 14.70
C GLN A 84 3.86 -3.05 15.41
N LEU A 85 3.18 -4.09 15.92
CA LEU A 85 3.84 -5.24 16.53
C LEU A 85 4.73 -5.98 15.51
N GLU A 86 4.24 -6.20 14.29
CA GLU A 86 5.02 -6.82 13.22
C GLU A 86 6.24 -5.99 12.82
N LEU A 87 6.08 -4.66 12.69
CA LEU A 87 7.18 -3.75 12.41
C LEU A 87 8.23 -3.75 13.53
N GLN A 88 7.79 -3.76 14.78
CA GLN A 88 8.69 -3.81 15.93
C GLN A 88 9.49 -5.12 15.92
N ARG A 89 8.84 -6.25 15.62
CA ARG A 89 9.51 -7.55 15.45
C ARG A 89 10.52 -7.52 14.31
N ALA A 90 10.14 -7.03 13.13
CA ALA A 90 11.02 -6.94 11.97
C ALA A 90 12.25 -6.05 12.25
N ARG A 91 12.07 -4.93 12.95
CA ARG A 91 13.17 -4.04 13.35
C ARG A 91 14.14 -4.71 14.31
N ALA A 92 13.65 -5.44 15.31
CA ALA A 92 14.50 -6.18 16.24
C ALA A 92 15.32 -7.25 15.51
N LEU A 93 14.70 -7.99 14.59
CA LEU A 93 15.39 -8.98 13.74
C LEU A 93 16.48 -8.34 12.87
N LEU A 94 16.20 -7.19 12.25
CA LEU A 94 17.19 -6.46 11.44
C LEU A 94 18.35 -5.93 12.28
N ASP A 95 18.09 -5.39 13.47
CA ASP A 95 19.13 -4.89 14.38
C ASP A 95 20.06 -6.02 14.86
N LEU A 96 19.48 -7.15 15.28
CA LEU A 96 20.23 -8.34 15.69
C LEU A 96 21.02 -8.94 14.52
N SER A 97 20.41 -9.03 13.33
CA SER A 97 21.10 -9.51 12.13
C SER A 97 22.28 -8.61 11.76
N SER A 98 22.11 -7.29 11.82
CA SER A 98 23.19 -6.34 11.54
C SER A 98 24.30 -6.41 12.60
N ARG A 99 23.93 -6.48 13.88
CA ARG A 99 24.87 -6.48 15.01
C ARG A 99 25.76 -7.73 15.06
N TYR A 100 25.17 -8.89 14.77
CA TYR A 100 25.88 -10.16 14.86
C TYR A 100 26.33 -10.70 13.49
N GLN A 101 25.89 -10.11 12.37
CA GLN A 101 26.17 -10.54 10.99
C GLN A 101 25.79 -12.02 10.76
N VAL A 102 24.63 -12.41 11.31
CA VAL A 102 24.10 -13.77 11.27
C VAL A 102 22.91 -13.83 10.30
N PRO A 103 22.74 -14.92 9.52
CA PRO A 103 21.57 -15.10 8.65
C PRO A 103 20.25 -14.96 9.41
N SER A 104 19.24 -14.31 8.78
CA SER A 104 17.94 -14.00 9.39
C SER A 104 17.23 -15.21 10.00
N ASP A 105 17.37 -16.37 9.36
CA ASP A 105 16.69 -17.59 9.76
C ASP A 105 17.24 -18.13 11.09
N LEU A 106 18.56 -18.03 11.29
CA LEU A 106 19.21 -18.41 12.54
C LEU A 106 18.92 -17.38 13.64
N VAL A 107 18.82 -16.09 13.28
CA VAL A 107 18.41 -15.04 14.22
C VAL A 107 16.99 -15.31 14.74
N ALA A 108 16.04 -15.62 13.84
CA ALA A 108 14.67 -15.96 14.21
C ALA A 108 14.61 -17.18 15.12
N LEU A 109 15.38 -18.23 14.82
CA LEU A 109 15.45 -19.44 15.62
C LEU A 109 15.96 -19.17 17.04
N ILE A 110 17.05 -18.41 17.19
CA ILE A 110 17.61 -18.06 18.51
C ILE A 110 16.62 -17.18 19.28
N TYR A 111 16.03 -16.19 18.62
CA TYR A 111 15.08 -15.26 19.25
C TYR A 111 13.81 -15.96 19.74
N ASP A 112 13.18 -16.79 18.90
CA ASP A 112 11.96 -17.51 19.26
C ASP A 112 12.22 -18.58 20.35
N THR A 113 13.40 -19.21 20.33
CA THR A 113 13.83 -20.14 21.39
C THR A 113 14.06 -19.41 22.71
N ALA A 114 14.75 -18.26 22.68
CA ALA A 114 14.99 -17.46 23.88
C ALA A 114 13.67 -17.03 24.55
N LEU A 115 12.70 -16.55 23.76
CA LEU A 115 11.38 -16.17 24.28
C LEU A 115 10.61 -17.35 24.88
N ARG A 116 10.71 -18.54 24.26
CA ARG A 116 10.06 -19.76 24.78
C ARG A 116 10.63 -20.19 26.12
N GLU A 117 11.94 -20.07 26.29
CA GLU A 117 12.66 -20.43 27.51
C GLU A 117 12.66 -19.30 28.57
N GLY A 118 12.02 -18.15 28.27
CA GLY A 118 11.98 -16.99 29.17
C GLY A 118 13.33 -16.29 29.35
N LEU A 119 14.25 -16.46 28.39
CA LEU A 119 15.58 -15.84 28.37
C LEU A 119 15.54 -14.52 27.61
N ASP A 120 16.33 -13.55 28.08
CA ASP A 120 16.59 -12.32 27.32
C ASP A 120 17.26 -12.68 25.96
N PRO A 121 16.68 -12.27 24.82
CA PRO A 121 17.27 -12.57 23.51
C PRO A 121 18.72 -12.11 23.40
N ASP A 122 19.05 -10.93 23.94
CA ASP A 122 20.41 -10.39 23.86
C ASP A 122 21.42 -11.27 24.63
N LEU A 123 21.01 -11.83 25.77
CA LEU A 123 21.77 -12.85 26.50
C LEU A 123 21.91 -14.15 25.68
N ALA A 124 20.83 -14.63 25.06
CA ALA A 124 20.86 -15.85 24.24
C ALA A 124 21.81 -15.71 23.03
N PHE A 125 21.80 -14.57 22.34
CA PHE A 125 22.74 -14.29 21.25
C PHE A 125 24.20 -14.28 21.72
N ARG A 126 24.47 -13.72 22.91
CA ARG A 126 25.83 -13.76 23.49
C ARG A 126 26.27 -15.17 23.84
N LEU A 127 25.37 -15.99 24.38
CA LEU A 127 25.67 -17.38 24.73
C LEU A 127 26.04 -18.18 23.47
N VAL A 128 25.19 -18.13 22.44
CA VAL A 128 25.45 -18.79 21.15
C VAL A 128 26.76 -18.30 20.51
N LYS A 129 27.05 -16.99 20.60
CA LYS A 129 28.32 -16.44 20.11
C LYS A 129 29.53 -17.05 20.81
N VAL A 130 29.46 -17.24 22.13
CA VAL A 130 30.55 -17.82 22.92
C VAL A 130 30.69 -19.32 22.70
N GLU A 131 29.57 -20.05 22.59
CA GLU A 131 29.58 -21.52 22.50
C GLU A 131 29.88 -22.05 21.10
N SER A 132 29.37 -21.40 20.05
CA SER A 132 29.46 -21.92 18.69
C SER A 132 29.89 -20.90 17.65
N ALA A 133 30.07 -19.62 18.03
CA ALA A 133 30.26 -18.53 17.08
C ALA A 133 29.18 -18.51 15.96
N PHE A 134 27.94 -18.89 16.31
CA PHE A 134 26.82 -19.06 15.39
C PHE A 134 27.01 -20.14 14.31
N ASN A 135 27.93 -21.08 14.52
CA ASN A 135 28.11 -22.23 13.65
C ASN A 135 27.20 -23.39 14.11
N PRO A 136 26.15 -23.75 13.34
CA PRO A 136 25.24 -24.85 13.69
C PRO A 136 25.90 -26.24 13.57
N ARG A 137 27.15 -26.31 13.11
CA ARG A 137 27.96 -27.55 13.12
C ARG A 137 29.11 -27.47 14.12
N ALA A 138 29.10 -26.48 15.02
CA ALA A 138 30.09 -26.42 16.08
C ALA A 138 29.98 -27.68 16.95
N THR A 139 31.11 -28.33 17.17
CA THR A 139 31.20 -29.48 18.07
C THR A 139 32.19 -29.14 19.16
N SER A 140 31.78 -29.30 20.41
CA SER A 140 32.66 -29.11 21.57
C SER A 140 33.63 -30.28 21.69
N SER A 141 34.82 -30.05 22.23
CA SER A 141 35.81 -31.08 22.57
C SER A 141 35.27 -32.14 23.55
N ALA A 142 34.18 -31.82 24.26
CA ALA A 142 33.47 -32.70 25.18
C ALA A 142 32.24 -33.43 24.56
N GLN A 143 32.14 -33.53 23.22
CA GLN A 143 30.99 -34.14 22.52
C GLN A 143 29.63 -33.48 22.78
N ALA A 144 29.59 -32.21 23.22
CA ALA A 144 28.36 -31.43 23.08
C ALA A 144 28.18 -31.06 21.59
N ILE A 145 27.11 -31.56 21.00
CA ILE A 145 26.64 -31.15 19.66
C ILE A 145 26.13 -29.72 19.84
N GLY A 146 26.78 -28.74 19.20
CA GLY A 146 26.34 -27.35 19.22
C GLY A 146 25.01 -27.21 18.49
N LEU A 147 24.14 -26.35 19.07
CA LEU A 147 22.79 -25.94 18.63
C LEU A 147 21.97 -26.97 17.83
#